data_AF-A0A6G1F7F0-F1
#
_entry.id   AF-A0A6G1F7F0-F1
#
_cell.length_a   1.000
_cell.length_b   1.000
_cell.length_c   1.000
_cell.angle_alpha   90.00
_cell.angle_beta   90.00
_cell.angle_gamma   90.00
#
_symmetry.space_group_name_H-M   'P 1'
#
loop_
_entity.id
_entity.type
_entity.pdbx_description
1 polymer ?
#
loop_
_entity_poly.entity_id
_entity_poly.type
_entity_poly.pdbx_seq_one_letter_code
_entity_poly.pdbx_strand_id
1 'polypeptide(L)'
;MGDEVAKAAALISPAAVTRSWLLLAWVSTVAGNLSLLGSAANLIVCEQARRAPRNAYDLTFWQHIVFGVPSTLIVTAIGIPLIGKL
;
A
#
# COMPACT_ATOMS: atom_id res chain seq x y z
N MET A 1 4.98 -33.20 -8.41
CA MET A 1 4.67 -31.80 -8.05
C MET A 1 5.78 -31.17 -7.18
N GLY A 2 6.40 -31.91 -6.25
CA GLY A 2 7.53 -31.39 -5.45
C GLY A 2 8.83 -31.13 -6.22
N ASP A 3 9.21 -32.01 -7.14
CA ASP A 3 10.49 -31.89 -7.88
C ASP A 3 10.55 -30.65 -8.77
N GLU A 4 9.43 -30.28 -9.41
CA GLU A 4 9.33 -29.08 -10.24
C GLU A 4 9.41 -27.78 -9.40
N VAL A 5 8.84 -27.78 -8.20
CA VAL A 5 8.95 -26.65 -7.25
C VAL A 5 10.37 -26.51 -6.71
N ALA A 6 11.05 -27.63 -6.42
CA ALA A 6 12.44 -27.62 -5.98
C ALA A 6 13.39 -27.08 -7.07
N LYS A 7 13.19 -27.48 -8.33
CA LYS A 7 13.93 -26.92 -9.47
C LYS A 7 13.69 -25.41 -9.63
N ALA A 8 12.44 -24.96 -9.52
CA ALA A 8 12.11 -23.55 -9.61
C ALA A 8 12.73 -22.73 -8.46
N ALA A 9 12.68 -23.24 -7.23
CA ALA A 9 13.29 -22.59 -6.07
C ALA A 9 14.82 -22.49 -6.20
N ALA A 10 15.47 -23.50 -6.79
CA ALA A 10 16.91 -23.50 -7.05
C ALA A 10 17.35 -22.41 -8.06
N LEU A 11 16.43 -21.87 -8.88
CA LEU A 11 16.70 -20.80 -9.83
C LEU A 11 16.54 -19.39 -9.20
N ILE A 12 15.94 -19.26 -8.02
CA ILE A 12 15.67 -17.97 -7.39
C ILE A 12 16.89 -17.53 -6.58
N SER A 13 17.45 -16.37 -6.91
CA SER A 13 18.55 -15.80 -6.14
C SER A 13 18.08 -15.26 -4.77
N PRO A 14 18.92 -15.30 -3.72
CA PRO A 14 18.58 -14.69 -2.43
C PRO A 14 18.21 -13.21 -2.53
N ALA A 15 18.86 -12.47 -3.43
CA ALA A 15 18.54 -11.08 -3.71
C ALA A 15 17.12 -10.90 -4.28
N ALA A 16 16.68 -11.79 -5.18
CA ALA A 16 15.32 -11.78 -5.70
C ALA A 16 14.27 -12.05 -4.62
N VAL A 17 14.57 -12.95 -3.67
CA VAL A 17 13.70 -13.22 -2.51
C VAL A 17 13.58 -11.98 -1.63
N THR A 18 14.69 -11.37 -1.24
CA THR A 18 14.69 -10.14 -0.42
C THR A 18 13.93 -9.02 -1.11
N ARG A 19 14.18 -8.79 -2.41
CA ARG A 19 13.46 -7.79 -3.19
C ARG A 19 11.96 -8.05 -3.24
N SER A 20 11.55 -9.31 -3.36
CA SER A 20 10.12 -9.68 -3.36
C SER A 20 9.45 -9.36 -2.02
N TRP A 21 10.11 -9.65 -0.90
CA TRP A 21 9.62 -9.27 0.43
C TRP A 21 9.57 -7.75 0.63
N LEU A 22 10.57 -7.01 0.15
CA LEU A 22 10.56 -5.55 0.22
C LEU A 22 9.43 -4.94 -0.61
N LEU A 23 9.21 -5.44 -1.83
CA LEU A 23 8.10 -5.02 -2.67
C LEU A 23 6.75 -5.34 -2.02
N LEU A 24 6.61 -6.53 -1.42
CA LEU A 24 5.40 -6.92 -0.70
C LEU A 24 5.12 -6.00 0.48
N ALA A 25 6.14 -5.72 1.30
CA ALA A 25 6.05 -4.81 2.44
C ALA A 25 5.69 -3.38 2.00
N TRP A 26 6.29 -2.90 0.91
CA TRP A 26 5.99 -1.59 0.35
C TRP A 26 4.56 -1.49 -0.14
N VAL A 27 4.15 -2.40 -1.04
CA VAL A 27 2.82 -2.36 -1.66
C VAL A 27 1.74 -2.54 -0.61
N SER A 28 1.90 -3.45 0.36
CA SER A 28 0.93 -3.63 1.45
C SER A 28 0.78 -2.39 2.32
N THR A 29 1.88 -1.66 2.58
CA THR A 29 1.84 -0.40 3.32
C THR A 29 1.08 0.69 2.55
N VAL A 30 1.44 0.90 1.28
CA VAL A 30 0.85 1.98 0.46
C VAL A 30 -0.61 1.69 0.10
N ALA A 31 -0.98 0.41 -0.05
CA ALA A 31 -2.36 -0.02 -0.27
C ALA A 31 -3.30 0.34 0.88
N GLY A 32 -2.80 0.47 2.11
CA GLY A 32 -3.59 0.91 3.27
C GLY A 32 -4.17 2.33 3.11
N ASN A 33 -3.61 3.15 2.22
CA ASN A 33 -4.13 4.50 1.95
C ASN A 33 -5.20 4.55 0.85
N LEU A 34 -5.40 3.45 0.12
CA LEU A 34 -6.27 3.40 -1.06
C LEU A 34 -7.72 3.79 -0.74
N SER A 35 -8.23 3.33 0.39
CA SER A 35 -9.61 3.55 0.81
C SER A 35 -9.69 4.00 2.26
N LEU A 36 -10.85 4.55 2.65
CA LEU A 36 -11.09 5.06 4.00
C LEU A 36 -10.87 3.98 5.08
N LEU A 37 -11.27 2.73 4.80
CA LEU A 37 -11.12 1.61 5.73
C LEU A 37 -9.73 0.93 5.64
N GLY A 38 -8.86 1.38 4.73
CA GLY A 38 -7.57 0.73 4.48
C GLY A 38 -6.57 0.88 5.62
N SER A 39 -6.77 1.83 6.53
CA SER A 39 -5.90 2.02 7.69
C SER A 39 -6.64 2.65 8.87
N ALA A 40 -6.16 2.39 10.09
CA ALA A 40 -6.64 3.07 11.29
C ALA A 40 -6.38 4.59 11.23
N ALA A 41 -5.29 5.01 10.59
CA ALA A 41 -4.96 6.43 10.43
C ALA A 41 -6.04 7.18 9.62
N ASN A 42 -6.54 6.60 8.54
CA ASN A 42 -7.61 7.19 7.74
C ASN A 42 -8.88 7.40 8.57
N LEU A 43 -9.25 6.43 9.41
CA LEU A 43 -10.41 6.51 10.29
C LEU A 43 -10.23 7.54 11.41
N ILE A 44 -9.03 7.65 11.97
CA ILE A 44 -8.71 8.68 12.95
C ILE A 44 -8.92 10.06 12.32
N VAL A 45 -8.36 10.31 11.14
CA VAL A 45 -8.51 11.59 10.43
C VAL A 45 -9.96 11.85 10.06
N CYS A 46 -10.70 10.85 9.58
CA CYS A 46 -12.14 10.95 9.32
C CYS A 46 -12.92 11.39 10.56
N GLU A 47 -12.66 10.76 11.71
CA GLU A 47 -13.33 11.11 12.95
C GLU A 47 -12.97 12.51 13.42
N GLN A 48 -11.69 12.90 13.30
CA GLN A 48 -11.26 14.26 13.63
C GLN A 48 -11.91 15.31 12.72
N ALA A 49 -12.00 15.04 11.41
CA ALA A 49 -12.65 15.93 10.45
C ALA A 49 -14.14 16.12 10.78
N ARG A 50 -14.82 15.05 11.21
CA ARG A 50 -16.22 15.11 11.64
C ARG A 50 -16.42 15.91 12.93
N ARG A 51 -15.48 15.81 13.88
CA ARG A 51 -15.53 16.51 15.19
C ARG A 51 -14.93 17.91 15.18
N ALA A 52 -14.42 18.39 14.05
CA ALA A 52 -13.70 19.65 13.97
C ALA A 52 -14.60 20.85 14.37
N PRO A 53 -14.14 21.76 15.26
CA PRO A 53 -14.94 22.91 15.72
C PRO A 53 -15.26 23.93 14.61
N ARG A 54 -14.44 23.97 13.56
CA ARG A 54 -14.63 24.78 12.35
C ARG A 54 -14.44 23.86 11.15
N ASN A 55 -15.33 23.98 10.16
CA ASN A 55 -15.32 23.19 8.93
C ASN A 55 -15.46 21.68 9.17
N ALA A 56 -16.37 21.28 10.07
CA ALA A 56 -16.74 19.88 10.24
C ALA A 56 -17.10 19.28 8.87
N TYR A 57 -16.47 18.16 8.54
CA TYR A 57 -16.62 17.52 7.25
C TYR A 57 -16.82 16.02 7.45
N ASP A 58 -17.92 15.50 6.91
CA ASP A 58 -18.22 14.07 6.96
C ASP A 58 -17.57 13.37 5.77
N LEU A 59 -16.39 12.79 6.01
CA LEU A 59 -15.62 12.13 4.98
C LEU A 59 -16.22 10.75 4.66
N THR A 60 -16.94 10.67 3.55
CA THR A 60 -17.47 9.40 3.05
C THR A 60 -16.40 8.57 2.35
N PHE A 61 -16.65 7.27 2.22
CA PHE A 61 -15.77 6.33 1.50
C PHE A 61 -15.39 6.82 0.10
N TRP A 62 -16.38 7.31 -0.67
CA TRP A 62 -16.16 7.76 -2.04
C TRP A 62 -15.36 9.06 -2.12
N GLN A 63 -15.56 9.98 -1.17
CA GLN A 63 -14.74 11.20 -1.09
C GLN A 63 -13.28 10.87 -0.78
N HIS A 64 -13.02 9.88 0.08
CA HIS A 64 -11.65 9.41 0.32
C HIS A 64 -11.04 8.78 -0.94
N ILE A 65 -11.79 7.97 -1.69
CA ILE A 65 -11.30 7.29 -2.90
C ILE A 65 -10.76 8.26 -3.95
N VAL A 66 -11.37 9.44 -4.11
CA VAL A 66 -10.91 10.49 -5.03
C VAL A 66 -9.47 10.93 -4.71
N PHE A 67 -9.06 10.88 -3.44
CA PHE A 67 -7.69 11.15 -3.01
C PHE A 67 -6.83 9.87 -2.91
N GLY A 68 -7.39 8.79 -2.36
CA GLY A 68 -6.71 7.54 -2.08
C GLY A 68 -6.22 6.83 -3.34
N VAL A 69 -7.03 6.76 -4.40
CA VAL A 69 -6.64 6.09 -5.66
C VAL A 69 -5.45 6.80 -6.33
N PRO A 70 -5.50 8.12 -6.62
CA PRO A 70 -4.36 8.79 -7.25
C PRO A 70 -3.10 8.74 -6.39
N SER A 71 -3.21 8.98 -5.08
CA SER A 71 -2.04 9.02 -4.19
C SER A 71 -1.39 7.64 -4.03
N THR A 72 -2.16 6.57 -3.80
CA THR A 72 -1.65 5.20 -3.70
C THR A 72 -0.96 4.77 -5.00
N LEU A 73 -1.53 5.10 -6.17
CA LEU A 73 -0.93 4.76 -7.46
C LEU A 73 0.40 5.48 -7.69
N ILE A 74 0.45 6.79 -7.42
CA ILE A 74 1.67 7.59 -7.58
C ILE A 74 2.79 7.07 -6.67
N VAL A 75 2.50 6.87 -5.38
CA VAL A 75 3.50 6.40 -4.41
C VAL A 75 3.97 4.98 -4.73
N THR A 76 3.06 4.11 -5.18
CA THR A 76 3.42 2.74 -5.63
C THR A 76 4.32 2.80 -6.86
N ALA A 77 3.97 3.60 -7.86
CA ALA A 77 4.75 3.75 -9.09
C ALA A 77 6.16 4.31 -8.84
N ILE A 78 6.32 5.17 -7.83
CA ILE A 78 7.63 5.70 -7.41
C ILE A 78 8.43 4.66 -6.61
N GLY A 79 7.79 3.92 -5.71
CA GLY A 79 8.49 2.97 -4.83
C GLY A 79 9.01 1.72 -5.54
N ILE A 80 8.29 1.19 -6.52
CA ILE A 80 8.71 0.01 -7.30
C ILE A 80 10.11 0.17 -7.92
N PRO A 81 10.41 1.25 -8.67
CA PRO A 81 11.75 1.44 -9.25
C PRO A 81 12.81 1.77 -8.21
N LEU A 82 12.45 2.41 -7.09
CA LEU A 82 13.39 2.69 -5.99
C LEU A 82 13.85 1.39 -5.32
N ILE A 83 12.90 0.52 -4.95
CA ILE A 83 13.19 -0.80 -4.39
C ILE A 83 13.82 -1.71 -5.44
N GLY A 84 13.49 -1.51 -6.71
CA GLY A 84 14.06 -2.27 -7.80
C GLY A 84 15.52 -1.99 -8.15
N LYS A 85 16.05 -0.88 -7.64
CA LYS A 85 17.46 -0.49 -7.76
C LYS A 85 18.30 -0.88 -6.53
N LEU A 86 17.65 -1.32 -5.45
CA LEU A 86 18.28 -1.92 -4.26
C LEU A 86 18.57 -3.40 -4.51
#